data_AF-A0A7W3LTR6-F1
#
_entry.id   AF-A0A7W3LTR6-F1
#
_cell.length_a   1.000
_cell.length_b   1.000
_cell.length_c   1.000
_cell.angle_alpha   90.00
_cell.angle_beta   90.00
_cell.angle_gamma   90.00
#
_symmetry.space_group_name_H-M   'P 1'
#
loop_
_entity.id
_entity.type
_entity.pdbx_description
1 polymer ?
#
loop_
_entity_poly.entity_id
_entity_poly.type
_entity_poly.pdbx_seq_one_letter_code
_entity_poly.pdbx_strand_id
1 'polypeptide(L)'
;MATGLLVQRASKERLLYLIAWSVTLVGLSLALLALTAGFFLGFNGLLFRVAEVGAALVAPLWLALGMVELIARPVQVRFAAWLFSVSYTVVAMVILALDPFKRSAFTKGLPKPGDTYDAIPLLLIDGIHVVAVLALVACAAVTAVLASKQDREAADLLIPIALVALAGALVVGGTRGLLPGFVAVVALGGAAGLVWYGAMRTIPVYDEEGYADDGYEDEPATGYEEQGYTGPQRQPEPPRPAPAPAPAPAPVGKRAKRGELRFPEPQAEELRFPAEPSPPTTVDGLRPPTGETPLPVPAGADLSAACGQITVYTLLDGREEAFDRLAADLVRAARAAEPDTLIFACHEVVGAPTQRIFYWLFRDEAAFAAHRRQQHLQRFMAESRTHVLATNVIELRLGAAKLPGIPGPPAPATSTGGTPLAPPAGGRP
;
A
#
# COMPACT_ATOMS: atom_id res chain seq x y z
N MET A 1 -24.47 -10.52 -16.46
CA MET A 1 -23.71 -9.49 -17.22
C MET A 1 -22.81 -8.68 -16.33
N ALA A 2 -23.34 -8.04 -15.28
CA ALA A 2 -22.59 -7.25 -14.31
C ALA A 2 -21.33 -8.00 -13.78
N THR A 3 -21.50 -9.17 -13.18
CA THR A 3 -20.39 -10.00 -12.65
C THR A 3 -19.29 -10.31 -13.67
N GLY A 4 -19.65 -10.49 -14.95
CA GLY A 4 -18.67 -10.77 -16.01
C GLY A 4 -17.78 -9.57 -16.33
N LEU A 5 -18.32 -8.34 -16.24
CA LEU A 5 -17.55 -7.11 -16.46
C LEU A 5 -16.55 -6.87 -15.32
N LEU A 6 -16.94 -7.18 -14.07
CA LEU A 6 -16.02 -7.08 -12.93
C LEU A 6 -14.90 -8.13 -13.00
N VAL A 7 -15.20 -9.38 -13.37
CA VAL A 7 -14.18 -10.43 -13.55
C VAL A 7 -13.18 -10.07 -14.66
N GLN A 8 -13.67 -9.48 -15.76
CA GLN A 8 -12.81 -9.04 -16.86
C GLN A 8 -11.92 -7.85 -16.47
N ARG A 9 -12.41 -6.91 -15.65
CA ARG A 9 -11.61 -5.77 -15.18
C ARG A 9 -10.64 -6.17 -14.07
N ALA A 10 -11.08 -6.98 -13.10
CA ALA A 10 -10.24 -7.48 -12.00
C ALA A 10 -9.03 -8.28 -12.51
N SER A 11 -9.18 -9.03 -13.60
CA SER A 11 -8.06 -9.77 -14.21
C SER A 11 -7.07 -8.89 -14.98
N LYS A 12 -7.50 -7.71 -15.46
CA LYS A 12 -6.62 -6.75 -16.14
C LYS A 12 -5.89 -5.81 -15.18
N GLU A 13 -6.56 -5.38 -14.10
CA GLU A 13 -6.05 -4.34 -13.19
C GLU A 13 -5.44 -4.92 -11.89
N ARG A 14 -5.44 -6.25 -11.71
CA ARG A 14 -4.93 -6.95 -10.50
C ARG A 14 -5.49 -6.43 -9.16
N LEU A 15 -6.66 -5.80 -9.16
CA LEU A 15 -7.33 -5.29 -7.96
C LEU A 15 -7.94 -6.45 -7.14
N LEU A 16 -7.21 -6.91 -6.12
CA LEU A 16 -7.59 -8.06 -5.29
C LEU A 16 -8.95 -7.88 -4.59
N TYR A 17 -9.32 -6.66 -4.19
CA TYR A 17 -10.63 -6.41 -3.58
C TYR A 17 -11.79 -6.60 -4.56
N LEU A 18 -11.60 -6.26 -5.85
CA LEU A 18 -12.61 -6.49 -6.90
C LEU A 18 -12.78 -7.96 -7.21
N ILE A 19 -11.72 -8.77 -7.10
CA ILE A 19 -11.84 -10.24 -7.18
C ILE A 19 -12.77 -10.72 -6.07
N ALA A 20 -12.57 -10.25 -4.83
CA ALA A 20 -13.39 -10.67 -3.70
C ALA A 20 -14.87 -10.24 -3.84
N TRP A 21 -15.13 -9.01 -4.29
CA TRP A 21 -16.50 -8.55 -4.56
C TRP A 21 -17.13 -9.22 -5.78
N SER A 22 -16.34 -9.65 -6.76
CA SER A 22 -16.84 -10.51 -7.85
C SER A 22 -17.31 -11.85 -7.32
N VAL A 23 -16.54 -12.50 -6.45
CA VAL A 23 -16.94 -13.77 -5.79
C VAL A 23 -18.22 -13.58 -4.96
N THR A 24 -18.32 -12.46 -4.25
CA THR A 24 -19.55 -12.07 -3.51
C THR A 24 -20.76 -12.02 -4.44
N LEU A 25 -20.64 -11.32 -5.58
CA LEU A 25 -21.71 -11.19 -6.56
C LEU A 25 -22.07 -12.51 -7.23
N VAL A 26 -21.09 -13.40 -7.48
CA VAL A 26 -21.36 -14.78 -7.94
C VAL A 26 -22.18 -15.54 -6.89
N GLY A 27 -21.78 -15.49 -5.63
CA GLY A 27 -22.50 -16.13 -4.52
C GLY A 27 -23.94 -15.64 -4.40
N LEU A 28 -24.15 -14.32 -4.40
CA LEU A 28 -25.49 -13.72 -4.37
C LEU A 28 -26.32 -14.07 -5.61
N SER A 29 -25.72 -14.10 -6.79
CA SER A 29 -26.42 -14.44 -8.03
C SER A 29 -26.89 -15.90 -8.03
N LEU A 30 -26.02 -16.83 -7.63
CA LEU A 30 -26.37 -18.24 -7.50
C LEU A 30 -27.47 -18.45 -6.45
N ALA A 31 -27.39 -17.74 -5.32
CA ALA A 31 -28.40 -17.83 -4.29
C ALA A 31 -29.75 -17.29 -4.78
N LEU A 32 -29.78 -16.12 -5.42
CA LEU A 32 -31.01 -15.55 -5.99
C LEU A 32 -31.63 -16.45 -7.07
N LEU A 33 -30.80 -17.08 -7.91
CA LEU A 33 -31.26 -18.07 -8.88
C LEU A 33 -31.89 -19.28 -8.19
N ALA A 34 -31.21 -19.83 -7.18
CA ALA A 34 -31.72 -20.98 -6.43
C ALA A 34 -33.01 -20.66 -5.65
N LEU A 35 -33.10 -19.47 -5.05
CA LEU A 35 -34.31 -18.98 -4.40
C LEU A 35 -35.46 -18.83 -5.40
N THR A 36 -35.20 -18.22 -6.55
CA THR A 36 -36.19 -18.06 -7.62
C THR A 36 -36.70 -19.43 -8.07
N ALA A 37 -35.79 -20.35 -8.41
CA ALA A 37 -36.14 -21.72 -8.78
C ALA A 37 -36.94 -22.43 -7.68
N GLY A 38 -36.57 -22.26 -6.41
CA GLY A 38 -37.26 -22.85 -5.26
C GLY A 38 -38.70 -22.34 -5.09
N PHE A 39 -38.95 -21.05 -5.33
CA PHE A 39 -40.32 -20.50 -5.28
C PHE A 39 -41.20 -21.01 -6.43
N PHE A 40 -40.65 -21.16 -7.65
CA PHE A 40 -41.41 -21.64 -8.81
C PHE A 40 -41.61 -23.16 -8.79
N LEU A 41 -40.52 -23.91 -8.65
CA LEU A 41 -40.46 -25.37 -8.81
C LEU A 41 -40.62 -26.13 -7.49
N GLY A 42 -40.47 -25.45 -6.34
CA GLY A 42 -40.38 -26.06 -5.01
C GLY A 42 -38.93 -26.25 -4.59
N PHE A 43 -38.66 -26.05 -3.30
CA PHE A 43 -37.32 -26.25 -2.76
C PHE A 43 -36.98 -27.73 -2.69
N ASN A 44 -35.68 -28.02 -2.79
CA ASN A 44 -35.08 -29.31 -2.48
C ASN A 44 -33.74 -29.06 -1.77
N GLY A 45 -33.08 -30.13 -1.33
CA GLY A 45 -31.82 -30.02 -0.60
C GLY A 45 -30.71 -29.29 -1.36
N LEU A 46 -30.65 -29.45 -2.69
CA LEU A 46 -29.64 -28.79 -3.52
C LEU A 46 -29.90 -27.28 -3.63
N LEU A 47 -31.13 -26.88 -3.96
CA LEU A 47 -31.50 -25.47 -4.07
C LEU A 47 -31.30 -24.74 -2.74
N PHE A 48 -31.65 -25.39 -1.63
CA PHE A 48 -31.40 -24.86 -0.29
C PHE A 48 -29.89 -24.68 -0.03
N ARG A 49 -29.07 -25.69 -0.32
CA ARG A 49 -27.60 -25.62 -0.16
C ARG A 49 -26.97 -24.53 -1.01
N VAL A 50 -27.36 -24.41 -2.28
CA VAL A 50 -26.84 -23.36 -3.17
C VAL A 50 -27.24 -21.97 -2.66
N ALA A 51 -28.48 -21.81 -2.20
CA ALA A 51 -28.93 -20.57 -1.60
C ALA A 51 -28.15 -20.21 -0.33
N GLU A 52 -27.96 -21.17 0.58
CA GLU A 52 -27.23 -20.95 1.83
C GLU A 52 -25.74 -20.72 1.63
N VAL A 53 -25.06 -21.58 0.87
CA VAL A 53 -23.64 -21.41 0.57
C VAL A 53 -23.40 -20.09 -0.14
N GLY A 54 -24.24 -19.72 -1.10
CA GLY A 54 -24.10 -18.48 -1.85
C GLY A 54 -24.34 -17.24 -1.00
N ALA A 55 -25.47 -17.15 -0.31
CA ALA A 55 -25.89 -15.94 0.39
C ALA A 55 -25.40 -15.85 1.83
N ALA A 56 -25.33 -16.95 2.58
CA ALA A 56 -25.02 -16.92 4.01
C ALA A 56 -23.56 -17.23 4.34
N LEU A 57 -22.84 -17.91 3.44
CA LEU A 57 -21.42 -18.20 3.62
C LEU A 57 -20.54 -17.33 2.72
N VAL A 58 -20.66 -17.48 1.40
CA VAL A 58 -19.75 -16.87 0.43
C VAL A 58 -19.92 -15.35 0.40
N ALA A 59 -21.16 -14.86 0.27
CA ALA A 59 -21.42 -13.43 0.15
C ALA A 59 -20.89 -12.60 1.33
N PRO A 60 -21.25 -12.85 2.61
CA PRO A 60 -20.81 -11.99 3.71
C PRO A 60 -19.30 -12.07 3.94
N LEU A 61 -18.70 -13.25 3.78
CA LEU A 61 -17.27 -13.47 4.00
C LEU A 61 -16.43 -12.75 2.96
N TRP A 62 -16.74 -12.93 1.67
CA TRP A 62 -15.96 -12.36 0.58
C TRP A 62 -16.24 -10.85 0.42
N LEU A 63 -17.42 -10.38 0.82
CA LEU A 63 -17.73 -8.96 0.91
C LEU A 63 -16.82 -8.28 1.96
N ALA A 64 -16.74 -8.88 3.15
CA ALA A 64 -15.87 -8.42 4.22
C ALA A 64 -14.39 -8.49 3.82
N LEU A 65 -13.95 -9.56 3.15
CA LEU A 65 -12.59 -9.67 2.62
C LEU A 65 -12.26 -8.51 1.67
N GLY A 66 -13.11 -8.23 0.68
CA GLY A 66 -12.88 -7.11 -0.24
C GLY A 66 -12.87 -5.76 0.46
N MET A 67 -13.70 -5.58 1.49
CA MET A 67 -13.67 -4.38 2.33
C MET A 67 -12.36 -4.25 3.13
N VAL A 68 -11.88 -5.34 3.74
CA VAL A 68 -10.58 -5.34 4.45
C VAL A 68 -9.44 -5.09 3.48
N GLU A 69 -9.46 -5.71 2.31
CA GLU A 69 -8.43 -5.52 1.28
C GLU A 69 -8.36 -4.08 0.76
N LEU A 70 -9.51 -3.41 0.68
CA LEU A 70 -9.59 -2.00 0.30
C LEU A 70 -9.04 -1.06 1.39
N ILE A 71 -9.32 -1.34 2.67
CA ILE A 71 -9.05 -0.41 3.79
C ILE A 71 -7.75 -0.70 4.55
N ALA A 72 -7.32 -1.95 4.62
CA ALA A 72 -6.20 -2.34 5.46
C ALA A 72 -4.86 -1.95 4.82
N ARG A 73 -4.14 -1.04 5.48
CA ARG A 73 -2.78 -0.66 5.11
C ARG A 73 -1.73 -1.76 5.37
N PRO A 74 -1.77 -2.49 6.52
CA PRO A 74 -0.74 -3.48 6.80
C PRO A 74 -0.87 -4.74 5.93
N VAL A 75 0.20 -5.12 5.25
CA VAL A 75 0.26 -6.34 4.41
C VAL A 75 -0.07 -7.60 5.21
N GLN A 76 0.35 -7.67 6.48
CA GLN A 76 0.05 -8.79 7.37
C GLN A 76 -1.46 -9.00 7.58
N VAL A 77 -2.22 -7.90 7.69
CA VAL A 77 -3.68 -7.97 7.86
C VAL A 77 -4.35 -8.50 6.60
N ARG A 78 -3.92 -8.01 5.43
CA ARG A 78 -4.41 -8.47 4.12
C ARG A 78 -4.11 -9.95 3.89
N PHE A 79 -2.87 -10.36 4.13
CA PHE A 79 -2.46 -11.76 4.04
C PHE A 79 -3.29 -12.66 4.98
N ALA A 80 -3.44 -12.25 6.25
CA ALA A 80 -4.24 -12.99 7.22
C ALA A 80 -5.72 -13.07 6.81
N ALA A 81 -6.30 -11.98 6.30
CA ALA A 81 -7.68 -11.95 5.84
C ALA A 81 -7.90 -12.90 4.65
N TRP A 82 -6.99 -12.94 3.69
CA TRP A 82 -7.03 -13.89 2.57
C TRP A 82 -6.91 -15.34 3.03
N LEU A 83 -5.91 -15.63 3.87
CA LEU A 83 -5.70 -16.97 4.41
C LEU A 83 -6.93 -17.47 5.16
N PHE A 84 -7.49 -16.63 6.04
CA PHE A 84 -8.71 -16.93 6.79
C PHE A 84 -9.90 -17.15 5.85
N SER A 85 -10.16 -16.23 4.93
CA SER A 85 -11.35 -16.29 4.06
C SER A 85 -11.34 -17.51 3.16
N VAL A 86 -10.20 -17.85 2.56
CA VAL A 86 -10.06 -19.02 1.69
C VAL A 86 -10.21 -20.32 2.49
N SER A 87 -9.46 -20.45 3.60
CA SER A 87 -9.52 -21.67 4.43
C SER A 87 -10.91 -21.89 5.03
N TYR A 88 -11.52 -20.83 5.55
CA TYR A 88 -12.87 -20.88 6.11
C TYR A 88 -13.90 -21.26 5.05
N THR A 89 -13.85 -20.64 3.86
CA THR A 89 -14.79 -20.97 2.76
C THR A 89 -14.72 -22.45 2.41
N VAL A 90 -13.52 -23.03 2.29
CA VAL A 90 -13.34 -24.44 1.93
C VAL A 90 -13.93 -25.36 3.00
N VAL A 91 -13.55 -25.17 4.27
CA VAL A 91 -14.02 -26.01 5.37
C VAL A 91 -15.53 -25.89 5.53
N ALA A 92 -16.05 -24.66 5.55
CA ALA A 92 -17.47 -24.41 5.73
C ALA A 92 -18.30 -24.95 4.56
N MET A 93 -17.83 -24.78 3.33
CA MET A 93 -18.51 -25.31 2.15
C MET A 93 -18.63 -26.83 2.21
N VAL A 94 -17.56 -27.55 2.58
CA VAL A 94 -17.58 -29.01 2.73
C VAL A 94 -18.58 -29.42 3.80
N ILE A 95 -18.57 -28.76 4.97
CA ILE A 95 -19.50 -29.07 6.06
C ILE A 95 -20.95 -28.82 5.61
N LEU A 96 -21.28 -27.63 5.08
CA LEU A 96 -22.63 -27.31 4.61
C LEU A 96 -23.13 -28.26 3.49
N ALA A 97 -22.21 -28.77 2.67
CA ALA A 97 -22.51 -29.68 1.56
C ALA A 97 -22.64 -31.15 1.98
N LEU A 98 -22.00 -31.59 3.07
CA LEU A 98 -22.02 -32.99 3.48
C LEU A 98 -22.90 -33.25 4.71
N ASP A 99 -23.16 -32.23 5.54
CA ASP A 99 -23.96 -32.38 6.75
C ASP A 99 -25.42 -32.77 6.42
N PRO A 100 -25.99 -33.75 7.16
CA PRO A 100 -27.34 -34.24 6.90
C PRO A 100 -28.41 -33.20 7.28
N PHE A 101 -29.56 -33.28 6.61
CA PHE A 101 -30.70 -32.44 6.96
C PHE A 101 -31.54 -33.04 8.08
N LYS A 102 -32.07 -32.19 8.96
CA LYS A 102 -33.04 -32.57 9.99
C LYS A 102 -34.42 -32.95 9.42
N ARG A 103 -34.78 -32.34 8.29
CA ARG A 103 -36.11 -32.50 7.67
C ARG A 103 -36.08 -33.50 6.52
N SER A 104 -37.17 -34.25 6.38
CA SER A 104 -37.36 -35.25 5.33
C SER A 104 -38.07 -34.73 4.07
N ALA A 105 -38.75 -33.58 4.14
CA ALA A 105 -39.53 -33.04 3.03
C ALA A 105 -39.29 -31.55 2.81
N PHE A 106 -39.32 -31.11 1.54
CA PHE A 106 -39.29 -29.71 1.18
C PHE A 106 -40.60 -29.21 0.56
N THR A 107 -40.87 -27.92 0.72
CA THR A 107 -42.08 -27.25 0.23
C THR A 107 -41.71 -26.07 -0.66
N LYS A 108 -42.70 -25.34 -1.19
CA LYS A 108 -42.48 -24.08 -1.92
C LYS A 108 -42.18 -22.89 -1.00
N GLY A 109 -42.34 -23.05 0.32
CA GLY A 109 -41.97 -22.02 1.29
C GLY A 109 -40.46 -21.97 1.47
N LEU A 110 -39.94 -20.76 1.73
CA LEU A 110 -38.52 -20.55 2.00
C LEU A 110 -38.08 -21.40 3.20
N PRO A 111 -37.17 -22.38 3.03
CA PRO A 111 -36.71 -23.21 4.14
C PRO A 111 -35.90 -22.36 5.12
N LYS A 112 -36.22 -22.45 6.41
CA LYS A 112 -35.41 -21.79 7.44
C LYS A 112 -34.18 -22.65 7.76
N PRO A 113 -32.98 -22.04 7.87
CA PRO A 113 -31.77 -22.79 8.19
C PRO A 113 -31.87 -23.57 9.50
N GLY A 114 -32.43 -22.97 10.56
CA GLY A 114 -32.58 -23.60 11.88
C GLY A 114 -33.45 -24.87 11.88
N ASP A 115 -34.41 -24.95 10.96
CA ASP A 115 -35.30 -26.10 10.80
C ASP A 115 -34.73 -27.16 9.85
N THR A 116 -33.60 -26.87 9.19
CA THR A 116 -33.05 -27.68 8.10
C THR A 116 -31.69 -28.28 8.45
N TYR A 117 -30.76 -27.47 8.98
CA TYR A 117 -29.41 -27.88 9.36
C TYR A 117 -29.27 -28.26 10.84
N ASP A 118 -28.24 -29.04 11.15
CA ASP A 118 -27.84 -29.25 12.54
C ASP A 118 -26.99 -28.09 13.09
N ALA A 119 -26.60 -28.19 14.36
CA ALA A 119 -25.91 -27.12 15.07
C ALA A 119 -24.59 -26.71 14.41
N ILE A 120 -23.86 -27.65 13.81
CA ILE A 120 -22.52 -27.37 13.25
C ILE A 120 -22.59 -26.40 12.06
N PRO A 121 -23.34 -26.65 10.97
CA PRO A 121 -23.46 -25.67 9.89
C PRO A 121 -23.98 -24.30 10.35
N LEU A 122 -24.92 -24.29 11.30
CA LEU A 122 -25.47 -23.05 11.84
C LEU A 122 -24.41 -22.25 12.62
N LEU A 123 -23.60 -22.90 13.45
CA LEU A 123 -22.52 -22.25 14.18
C LEU A 123 -21.47 -21.65 13.23
N LEU A 124 -21.15 -22.33 12.12
CA LEU A 124 -20.26 -21.77 11.11
C LEU A 124 -20.89 -20.51 10.49
N ILE A 125 -22.10 -20.61 9.96
CA ILE A 125 -22.81 -19.48 9.35
C ILE A 125 -22.90 -18.30 10.34
N ASP A 126 -23.19 -18.55 11.61
CA ASP A 126 -23.31 -17.52 12.64
C ASP A 126 -21.96 -16.87 12.94
N GLY A 127 -20.93 -17.70 13.11
CA GLY A 127 -19.57 -17.22 13.34
C GLY A 127 -19.09 -16.31 12.22
N ILE A 128 -19.32 -16.69 10.96
CA ILE A 128 -18.86 -15.86 9.84
C ILE A 128 -19.66 -14.59 9.65
N HIS A 129 -20.96 -14.59 9.95
CA HIS A 129 -21.74 -13.36 9.97
C HIS A 129 -21.23 -12.38 11.04
N VAL A 130 -20.89 -12.87 12.24
CA VAL A 130 -20.31 -12.03 13.29
C VAL A 130 -18.97 -11.44 12.84
N VAL A 131 -18.09 -12.27 12.28
CA VAL A 131 -16.79 -11.80 11.76
C VAL A 131 -16.97 -10.79 10.64
N ALA A 132 -17.87 -11.05 9.69
CA ALA A 132 -18.15 -10.14 8.58
C ALA A 132 -18.70 -8.80 9.07
N VAL A 133 -19.68 -8.80 9.99
CA VAL A 133 -20.23 -7.56 10.56
C VAL A 133 -19.16 -6.77 11.31
N LEU A 134 -18.35 -7.42 12.14
CA LEU A 134 -17.26 -6.75 12.86
C LEU A 134 -16.24 -6.14 11.91
N ALA A 135 -15.85 -6.87 10.86
CA ALA A 135 -14.93 -6.38 9.84
C ALA A 135 -15.49 -5.17 9.08
N LEU A 136 -16.76 -5.24 8.64
CA LEU A 136 -17.43 -4.15 7.93
C LEU A 136 -17.55 -2.90 8.81
N VAL A 137 -17.94 -3.06 10.08
CA VAL A 137 -18.04 -1.96 11.05
C VAL A 137 -16.66 -1.36 11.32
N ALA A 138 -15.64 -2.19 11.53
CA ALA A 138 -14.26 -1.71 11.74
C ALA A 138 -13.75 -0.93 10.53
N CYS A 139 -13.95 -1.44 9.31
CA CYS A 139 -13.55 -0.75 8.08
C CYS A 139 -14.27 0.59 7.94
N ALA A 140 -15.60 0.62 8.09
CA ALA A 140 -16.38 1.85 8.01
C ALA A 140 -15.97 2.87 9.09
N ALA A 141 -15.71 2.42 10.32
CA ALA A 141 -15.25 3.28 11.41
C ALA A 141 -13.86 3.87 11.13
N VAL A 142 -12.91 3.04 10.66
CA VAL A 142 -11.56 3.49 10.27
C VAL A 142 -11.65 4.54 9.16
N THR A 143 -12.43 4.28 8.10
CA THR A 143 -12.65 5.25 7.03
C THR A 143 -13.26 6.55 7.54
N ALA A 144 -14.29 6.49 8.39
CA ALA A 144 -14.92 7.68 8.96
C ALA A 144 -13.93 8.50 9.83
N VAL A 145 -13.09 7.82 10.61
CA VAL A 145 -12.04 8.47 11.42
C VAL A 145 -10.99 9.12 10.52
N LEU A 146 -10.54 8.45 9.46
CA LEU A 146 -9.59 9.02 8.50
C LEU A 146 -10.19 10.23 7.77
N ALA A 147 -11.42 10.13 7.27
CA ALA A 147 -12.13 11.23 6.63
C ALA A 147 -12.28 12.45 7.58
N SER A 148 -12.55 12.21 8.87
CA SER A 148 -12.65 13.29 9.87
C SER A 148 -11.32 14.03 10.09
N LYS A 149 -10.19 13.40 9.77
CA LYS A 149 -8.84 13.97 9.88
C LYS A 149 -8.38 14.67 8.60
N GLN A 150 -9.30 15.07 7.73
CA GLN A 150 -9.04 15.75 6.45
C GLN A 150 -8.29 14.89 5.42
N ASP A 151 -8.34 13.57 5.55
CA ASP A 151 -7.92 12.65 4.49
C ASP A 151 -8.96 12.70 3.36
N ARG A 152 -8.58 13.28 2.22
CA ARG A 152 -9.47 13.47 1.05
C ARG A 152 -9.86 12.13 0.42
N GLU A 153 -8.92 11.20 0.33
CA GLU A 153 -9.14 9.87 -0.24
C GLU A 153 -10.17 9.10 0.60
N ALA A 154 -10.03 9.13 1.92
CA ALA A 154 -11.00 8.52 2.82
C ALA A 154 -12.39 9.19 2.76
N ALA A 155 -12.45 10.50 2.52
CA ALA A 155 -13.71 11.22 2.37
C ALA A 155 -14.45 10.82 1.09
N ASP A 156 -13.74 10.66 -0.03
CA ASP A 156 -14.32 10.23 -1.30
C ASP A 156 -14.82 8.78 -1.24
N LEU A 157 -14.12 7.92 -0.50
CA LEU A 157 -14.49 6.53 -0.30
C LEU A 157 -15.60 6.30 0.74
N LEU A 158 -15.94 7.29 1.57
CA LEU A 158 -16.88 7.15 2.68
C LEU A 158 -18.27 6.67 2.22
N ILE A 159 -18.83 7.30 1.18
CA ILE A 159 -20.18 6.96 0.69
C ILE A 159 -20.20 5.54 0.09
N PRO A 160 -19.30 5.16 -0.85
CA PRO A 160 -19.22 3.79 -1.34
C PRO A 160 -19.09 2.75 -0.22
N ILE A 161 -18.21 2.98 0.75
CA ILE A 161 -17.96 2.07 1.86
C ILE A 161 -19.19 1.92 2.75
N ALA A 162 -19.87 3.03 3.07
CA ALA A 162 -21.11 2.99 3.84
C ALA A 162 -22.19 2.16 3.15
N LEU A 163 -22.31 2.26 1.81
CA LEU A 163 -23.24 1.47 1.02
C LEU A 163 -22.87 -0.01 0.95
N VAL A 164 -21.58 -0.33 0.85
CA VAL A 164 -21.09 -1.72 0.89
C VAL A 164 -21.29 -2.34 2.28
N ALA A 165 -21.08 -1.57 3.34
CA ALA A 165 -21.38 -2.01 4.71
C ALA A 165 -22.89 -2.24 4.91
N LEU A 166 -23.74 -1.37 4.37
CA LEU A 166 -25.20 -1.57 4.33
C LEU A 166 -25.57 -2.84 3.56
N ALA A 167 -24.90 -3.11 2.44
CA ALA A 167 -25.09 -4.36 1.69
C ALA A 167 -24.82 -5.58 2.57
N GLY A 168 -23.74 -5.56 3.36
CA GLY A 168 -23.45 -6.63 4.32
C GLY A 168 -24.55 -6.82 5.37
N ALA A 169 -25.11 -5.73 5.90
CA ALA A 169 -26.25 -5.80 6.82
C ALA A 169 -27.50 -6.42 6.15
N LEU A 170 -27.77 -6.08 4.89
CA LEU A 170 -28.87 -6.68 4.11
C LEU A 170 -28.65 -8.17 3.82
N VAL A 171 -27.40 -8.59 3.53
CA VAL A 171 -27.06 -10.00 3.34
C VAL A 171 -27.33 -10.79 4.61
N VAL A 172 -26.78 -10.35 5.75
CA VAL A 172 -26.98 -11.01 7.05
C VAL A 172 -28.45 -11.03 7.45
N GLY A 173 -29.17 -9.91 7.25
CA GLY A 173 -30.60 -9.82 7.54
C GLY A 173 -31.45 -10.74 6.67
N GLY A 174 -31.10 -10.87 5.39
CA GLY A 174 -31.78 -11.70 4.40
C GLY A 174 -31.62 -13.20 4.61
N THR A 175 -30.48 -13.66 5.14
CA THR A 175 -30.15 -15.09 5.29
C THR A 175 -30.63 -15.68 6.62
N ARG A 176 -30.71 -14.86 7.68
CA ARG A 176 -31.02 -15.33 9.04
C ARG A 176 -32.51 -15.65 9.29
N GLY A 177 -33.36 -15.53 8.28
CA GLY A 177 -34.80 -15.74 8.42
C GLY A 177 -35.50 -14.67 9.27
N LEU A 178 -34.86 -13.50 9.45
CA LEU A 178 -35.42 -12.33 10.14
C LEU A 178 -36.49 -11.64 9.28
N LEU A 179 -36.46 -11.86 7.97
CA LEU A 179 -37.34 -11.24 6.99
C LEU A 179 -38.30 -12.26 6.38
N PRO A 180 -39.54 -11.86 6.03
CA PRO A 180 -40.43 -12.69 5.21
C PRO A 180 -39.77 -13.08 3.88
N GLY A 181 -40.12 -14.25 3.32
CA GLY A 181 -39.39 -14.84 2.20
C GLY A 181 -39.19 -13.92 0.99
N PHE A 182 -40.21 -13.17 0.57
CA PHE A 182 -40.06 -12.22 -0.54
C PHE A 182 -39.17 -11.01 -0.17
N VAL A 183 -39.26 -10.54 1.07
CA VAL A 183 -38.46 -9.41 1.58
C VAL A 183 -37.00 -9.81 1.65
N ALA A 184 -36.69 -11.05 2.05
CA ALA A 184 -35.34 -11.58 2.03
C ALA A 184 -34.74 -11.58 0.62
N VAL A 185 -35.50 -11.99 -0.41
CA VAL A 185 -35.04 -11.94 -1.81
C VAL A 185 -34.77 -10.51 -2.26
N VAL A 186 -35.67 -9.57 -1.94
CA VAL A 186 -35.48 -8.14 -2.26
C VAL A 186 -34.26 -7.57 -1.55
N ALA A 187 -34.04 -7.91 -0.27
CA ALA A 187 -32.86 -7.49 0.48
C ALA A 187 -31.56 -8.01 -0.14
N LEU A 188 -31.51 -9.28 -0.55
CA LEU A 188 -30.35 -9.87 -1.22
C LEU A 188 -30.10 -9.25 -2.61
N GLY A 189 -31.16 -8.97 -3.37
CA GLY A 189 -31.06 -8.24 -4.64
C GLY A 189 -30.56 -6.81 -4.45
N GLY A 190 -31.06 -6.10 -3.43
CA GLY A 190 -30.59 -4.78 -3.03
C GLY A 190 -29.12 -4.79 -2.61
N ALA A 191 -28.71 -5.80 -1.83
CA ALA A 191 -27.32 -5.99 -1.46
C ALA A 191 -26.43 -6.18 -2.70
N ALA A 192 -26.81 -7.04 -3.65
CA ALA A 192 -26.06 -7.21 -4.89
C ALA A 192 -25.93 -5.89 -5.68
N GLY A 193 -26.99 -5.08 -5.74
CA GLY A 193 -26.96 -3.75 -6.34
C GLY A 193 -26.02 -2.78 -5.63
N LEU A 194 -26.01 -2.77 -4.29
CA LEU A 194 -25.12 -1.93 -3.49
C LEU A 194 -23.66 -2.35 -3.62
N VAL A 195 -23.37 -3.66 -3.62
CA VAL A 195 -22.00 -4.17 -3.87
C VAL A 195 -21.52 -3.80 -5.26
N TRP A 196 -22.37 -3.98 -6.27
CA TRP A 196 -22.07 -3.55 -7.64
C TRP A 196 -21.77 -2.05 -7.73
N TYR A 197 -22.63 -1.22 -7.13
CA TYR A 197 -22.47 0.22 -7.11
C TYR A 197 -21.19 0.64 -6.38
N GLY A 198 -20.93 0.06 -5.21
CA GLY A 198 -19.72 0.28 -4.44
C GLY A 198 -18.48 -0.08 -5.26
N ALA A 199 -18.46 -1.28 -5.85
CA ALA A 199 -17.39 -1.73 -6.74
C ALA A 199 -17.12 -0.74 -7.88
N MET A 200 -18.16 -0.25 -8.55
CA MET A 200 -18.00 0.69 -9.66
C MET A 200 -17.46 2.06 -9.20
N ARG A 201 -17.80 2.48 -7.98
CA ARG A 201 -17.39 3.77 -7.41
C ARG A 201 -16.00 3.77 -6.79
N THR A 202 -15.48 2.59 -6.44
CA THR A 202 -14.11 2.44 -5.91
C THR A 202 -13.09 2.16 -6.99
N ILE A 203 -13.52 1.94 -8.24
CA ILE A 203 -12.58 1.86 -9.37
C ILE A 203 -11.89 3.23 -9.50
N PRO A 204 -10.55 3.27 -9.51
CA PRO A 204 -9.83 4.52 -9.74
C PRO A 204 -10.25 5.09 -11.10
N VAL A 205 -10.72 6.33 -11.11
CA VAL A 205 -11.02 7.05 -12.35
C VAL A 205 -9.70 7.60 -12.86
N TYR A 206 -9.16 6.97 -13.91
CA TYR A 206 -8.11 7.58 -14.71
C TYR A 206 -8.78 8.66 -15.56
N ASP A 207 -8.47 9.93 -15.33
CA ASP A 207 -9.00 11.04 -16.12
C ASP A 207 -8.53 10.90 -17.59
N GLU A 208 -9.41 10.47 -18.48
CA GLU A 208 -9.16 10.42 -19.94
C GLU A 208 -9.40 11.77 -20.65
N GLU A 209 -9.72 12.85 -19.92
CA GLU A 209 -9.99 14.18 -20.49
C GLU A 209 -8.91 15.20 -20.11
N GLY A 210 -7.70 15.01 -20.66
CA GLY A 210 -6.55 15.85 -20.35
C GLY A 210 -5.36 15.73 -21.30
N TYR A 211 -5.61 15.79 -22.61
CA TYR A 211 -4.61 15.91 -23.68
C TYR A 211 -3.68 14.70 -23.94
N ALA A 212 -3.34 14.60 -25.22
CA ALA A 212 -2.44 13.61 -25.81
C ALA A 212 -1.03 13.66 -25.19
N ASP A 213 -0.39 12.48 -25.12
CA ASP A 213 0.97 12.25 -24.62
C ASP A 213 1.03 12.49 -23.09
N ASP A 214 1.23 11.47 -22.26
CA ASP A 214 2.53 11.19 -21.68
C ASP A 214 2.54 9.81 -20.98
N GLY A 215 3.69 9.16 -21.01
CA GLY A 215 3.92 7.79 -20.61
C GLY A 215 3.85 7.45 -19.11
N TYR A 216 3.35 6.24 -18.87
CA TYR A 216 3.72 5.26 -17.83
C TYR A 216 3.86 5.79 -16.40
N GLU A 217 2.84 5.51 -15.58
CA GLU A 217 2.98 5.35 -14.13
C GLU A 217 2.89 3.86 -13.80
N ASP A 218 4.02 3.28 -13.41
CA ASP A 218 4.13 1.93 -12.86
C ASP A 218 4.13 2.09 -11.33
N GLU A 219 3.00 2.53 -10.76
CA GLU A 219 2.79 2.60 -9.30
C GLU A 219 2.59 1.18 -8.73
N PRO A 220 3.18 0.85 -7.56
CA PRO A 220 2.92 -0.42 -6.91
C PRO A 220 1.43 -0.51 -6.49
N ALA A 221 0.76 -1.58 -6.96
CA ALA A 221 -0.68 -1.83 -6.82
C ALA A 221 -1.13 -2.17 -5.38
N THR A 222 -0.93 -1.25 -4.46
CA THR A 222 -1.67 -1.15 -3.21
C THR A 222 -2.16 0.29 -3.12
N GLY A 223 -3.46 0.52 -3.29
CA GLY A 223 -4.02 1.86 -3.21
C GLY A 223 -3.80 2.44 -1.82
N TYR A 224 -2.74 3.25 -1.68
CA TYR A 224 -2.49 4.33 -0.76
C TYR A 224 -1.18 4.97 -1.24
N GLU A 225 -1.23 6.21 -1.74
CA GLU A 225 -0.03 7.02 -1.92
C GLU A 225 0.73 7.11 -0.58
N GLU A 226 2.03 6.83 -0.61
CA GLU A 226 2.93 7.12 0.49
C GLU A 226 3.25 8.62 0.51
N GLN A 227 2.39 9.44 1.11
CA GLN A 227 2.77 10.82 1.43
C GLN A 227 3.35 10.93 2.83
N GLY A 228 4.68 11.00 2.85
CA GLY A 228 5.46 11.48 3.99
C GLY A 228 5.18 12.96 4.30
N TYR A 229 5.25 13.26 5.59
CA TYR A 229 5.59 14.57 6.15
C TYR A 229 4.72 15.77 5.73
N THR A 230 3.76 16.14 6.58
CA THR A 230 3.18 17.49 6.62
C THR A 230 4.28 18.51 6.91
N GLY A 231 4.78 19.18 5.88
CA GLY A 231 5.53 20.43 6.00
C GLY A 231 4.61 21.60 6.37
N PRO A 232 5.10 22.64 7.07
CA PRO A 232 4.27 23.74 7.55
C PRO A 232 3.67 24.54 6.39
N GLN A 233 2.37 24.84 6.49
CA GLN A 233 1.62 25.70 5.56
C GLN A 233 2.36 27.03 5.33
N ARG A 234 2.70 27.35 4.07
CA ARG A 234 3.13 28.71 3.68
C ARG A 234 1.94 29.65 3.81
N GLN A 235 2.02 30.54 4.79
CA GLN A 235 1.18 31.73 4.89
C GLN A 235 1.60 32.73 3.79
N PRO A 236 0.67 33.46 3.13
CA PRO A 236 1.03 34.48 2.15
C PRO A 236 1.86 35.59 2.79
N GLU A 237 3.04 35.85 2.23
CA GLU A 237 4.03 36.79 2.73
C GLU A 237 3.66 38.25 2.35
N PRO A 238 3.53 39.20 3.30
CA PRO A 238 3.39 40.62 2.96
C PRO A 238 4.77 41.25 2.67
N PRO A 239 4.86 42.24 1.75
CA PRO A 239 6.14 42.77 1.30
C PRO A 239 6.82 43.67 2.34
N ARG A 240 8.15 43.59 2.46
CA ARG A 240 9.05 44.48 3.24
C ARG A 240 10.42 44.56 2.52
N PRO A 241 11.39 45.48 2.81
CA PRO A 241 11.52 46.38 3.98
C PRO A 241 12.20 47.76 3.77
N ALA A 242 12.34 48.55 4.86
CA ALA A 242 13.48 49.45 5.13
C ALA A 242 13.65 49.66 6.67
N PRO A 243 14.85 50.03 7.21
CA PRO A 243 15.42 49.46 8.45
C PRO A 243 15.35 50.28 9.77
N ALA A 244 15.88 49.63 10.83
CA ALA A 244 15.66 49.71 12.29
C ALA A 244 16.22 50.92 13.08
N PRO A 245 15.92 50.98 14.41
CA PRO A 245 16.95 50.72 15.44
C PRO A 245 16.51 49.86 16.65
N ALA A 246 17.50 49.31 17.39
CA ALA A 246 17.43 48.30 18.48
C ALA A 246 17.66 48.89 19.90
N PRO A 247 17.89 48.16 21.03
CA PRO A 247 17.45 46.82 21.52
C PRO A 247 17.00 46.74 23.04
N ALA A 248 16.50 45.54 23.43
CA ALA A 248 16.60 44.78 24.72
C ALA A 248 15.75 45.19 25.98
N PRO A 249 15.58 44.33 27.03
CA PRO A 249 15.78 42.86 27.21
C PRO A 249 14.58 42.09 27.88
N ALA A 250 14.68 40.75 27.99
CA ALA A 250 13.77 39.83 28.72
C ALA A 250 14.12 39.66 30.22
N PRO A 251 13.25 39.07 31.08
CA PRO A 251 13.49 37.67 31.53
C PRO A 251 12.29 36.80 32.06
N VAL A 252 12.43 35.47 31.86
CA VAL A 252 12.33 34.32 32.83
C VAL A 252 10.99 33.90 33.51
N GLY A 253 10.48 32.70 33.16
CA GLY A 253 10.63 31.47 33.99
C GLY A 253 9.44 30.82 34.75
N LYS A 254 9.56 29.47 34.86
CA LYS A 254 8.95 28.45 35.79
C LYS A 254 7.73 27.64 35.28
N ARG A 255 7.46 26.38 35.67
CA ARG A 255 8.18 25.10 35.94
C ARG A 255 7.10 24.08 36.45
N ALA A 256 7.13 22.85 35.92
CA ALA A 256 6.81 21.51 36.49
C ALA A 256 5.38 20.95 36.74
N LYS A 257 5.20 19.74 36.15
CA LYS A 257 4.72 18.41 36.64
C LYS A 257 3.32 18.22 37.28
N ARG A 258 2.61 17.14 36.88
CA ARG A 258 2.48 15.84 37.62
C ARG A 258 1.35 14.95 37.05
N GLY A 259 1.58 13.63 36.91
CA GLY A 259 0.50 12.63 36.92
C GLY A 259 0.71 11.35 36.08
N GLU A 260 1.64 10.48 36.47
CA GLU A 260 1.75 9.09 35.99
C GLU A 260 0.68 8.18 36.60
N LEU A 261 0.18 7.20 35.84
CA LEU A 261 -0.30 5.91 36.35
C LEU A 261 0.20 4.80 35.40
N ARG A 262 1.07 3.93 35.93
CA ARG A 262 1.75 2.80 35.27
C ARG A 262 1.13 1.49 35.76
N PHE A 263 1.02 0.49 34.88
CA PHE A 263 0.82 -0.93 35.23
C PHE A 263 1.85 -1.81 34.48
N PRO A 264 2.17 -3.02 34.99
CA PRO A 264 3.47 -3.69 34.86
C PRO A 264 3.74 -4.38 33.52
N GLU A 265 5.00 -4.39 33.09
CA GLU A 265 5.49 -5.12 31.91
C GLU A 265 5.71 -6.62 32.21
N PRO A 266 5.38 -7.54 31.27
CA PRO A 266 5.69 -8.96 31.39
C PRO A 266 7.21 -9.21 31.25
N GLN A 267 7.72 -10.14 32.06
CA GLN A 267 9.13 -10.56 32.06
C GLN A 267 9.50 -11.21 30.72
N ALA A 268 10.43 -10.59 29.99
CA ALA A 268 11.11 -11.20 28.86
C ALA A 268 12.22 -12.12 29.38
N GLU A 269 12.13 -13.41 29.06
CA GLU A 269 13.22 -14.36 29.23
C GLU A 269 14.43 -13.93 28.40
N GLU A 270 15.58 -13.94 29.08
CA GLU A 270 16.85 -13.37 28.67
C GLU A 270 17.54 -14.32 27.68
N LEU A 271 17.54 -13.99 26.38
CA LEU A 271 18.38 -14.63 25.37
C LEU A 271 19.86 -14.33 25.69
N ARG A 272 20.54 -15.29 26.33
CA ARG A 272 21.97 -15.22 26.62
C ARG A 272 22.79 -15.48 25.36
N PHE A 273 23.58 -14.50 24.93
CA PHE A 273 24.64 -14.66 23.94
C PHE A 273 26.01 -14.86 24.64
N PRO A 274 26.84 -15.83 24.23
CA PRO A 274 28.17 -16.06 24.81
C PRO A 274 29.11 -14.87 24.60
N ALA A 275 29.88 -14.54 25.63
CA ALA A 275 30.88 -13.49 25.63
C ALA A 275 32.21 -13.99 25.01
N GLU A 276 32.39 -13.80 23.71
CA GLU A 276 33.72 -13.73 23.09
C GLU A 276 33.82 -12.50 22.17
N PRO A 277 34.89 -11.69 22.28
CA PRO A 277 35.03 -10.45 21.50
C PRO A 277 35.49 -10.75 20.07
N SER A 278 34.75 -10.22 19.08
CA SER A 278 35.25 -10.08 17.71
C SER A 278 36.27 -8.91 17.63
N PRO A 279 37.30 -8.99 16.77
CA PRO A 279 38.37 -8.00 16.69
C PRO A 279 37.90 -6.67 16.06
N PRO A 280 38.62 -5.54 16.30
CA PRO A 280 38.12 -4.20 16.03
C PRO A 280 38.50 -3.69 14.64
N THR A 281 37.62 -2.92 14.03
CA THR A 281 37.98 -1.87 13.06
C THR A 281 37.19 -0.61 13.36
N THR A 282 37.44 -0.03 14.53
CA THR A 282 37.26 1.40 14.76
C THR A 282 38.43 2.14 14.13
N VAL A 283 38.15 3.13 13.29
CA VAL A 283 38.95 4.35 13.29
C VAL A 283 38.10 5.38 14.00
N ASP A 284 38.36 5.51 15.30
CA ASP A 284 37.90 6.61 16.13
C ASP A 284 38.87 7.79 15.98
N GLY A 285 38.37 9.00 16.16
CA GLY A 285 39.22 10.17 16.35
C GLY A 285 38.76 11.43 15.60
N LEU A 286 37.76 12.13 16.13
CA LEU A 286 37.99 13.40 16.83
C LEU A 286 36.67 13.99 17.38
N ARG A 287 36.74 14.43 18.64
CA ARG A 287 35.73 15.16 19.40
C ARG A 287 35.41 16.52 18.75
N PRO A 288 34.14 16.97 18.64
CA PRO A 288 33.84 18.29 18.11
C PRO A 288 34.16 19.38 19.14
N PRO A 289 34.86 20.47 18.78
CA PRO A 289 34.94 21.66 19.61
C PRO A 289 33.66 22.49 19.46
N THR A 290 33.21 23.00 20.60
CA THR A 290 32.12 23.98 20.75
C THR A 290 32.49 25.31 20.12
N GLY A 291 31.60 25.84 19.27
CA GLY A 291 31.45 27.28 19.02
C GLY A 291 32.24 27.85 17.84
N GLU A 292 31.68 27.76 16.63
CA GLU A 292 32.03 28.66 15.53
C GLU A 292 30.78 29.03 14.72
N THR A 293 30.64 30.33 14.46
CA THR A 293 29.61 30.97 13.62
C THR A 293 29.80 30.52 12.17
N PRO A 294 28.75 30.17 11.40
CA PRO A 294 28.94 29.68 10.03
C PRO A 294 29.51 30.78 9.12
N LEU A 295 30.73 30.57 8.62
CA LEU A 295 31.25 31.29 7.46
C LEU A 295 30.62 30.71 6.16
N PRO A 296 30.54 31.49 5.07
CA PRO A 296 29.82 31.10 3.87
C PRO A 296 30.53 29.92 3.18
N VAL A 297 29.78 28.85 2.91
CA VAL A 297 30.26 27.66 2.20
C VAL A 297 30.45 28.01 0.71
N PRO A 298 31.58 27.67 0.06
CA PRO A 298 31.70 27.78 -1.40
C PRO A 298 30.78 26.75 -2.06
N ALA A 299 30.15 27.12 -3.18
CA ALA A 299 29.16 26.32 -3.88
C ALA A 299 29.70 24.94 -4.33
N GLY A 300 29.50 23.91 -3.50
CA GLY A 300 29.27 22.55 -3.98
C GLY A 300 27.87 22.50 -4.61
N ALA A 301 27.69 21.69 -5.66
CA ALA A 301 26.41 21.59 -6.36
C ALA A 301 25.27 21.37 -5.34
N ASP A 302 24.32 22.31 -5.31
CA ASP A 302 23.15 22.21 -4.45
C ASP A 302 22.28 21.04 -4.94
N LEU A 303 22.37 19.90 -4.25
CA LEU A 303 21.60 18.68 -4.54
C LEU A 303 20.31 18.62 -3.73
N SER A 304 19.90 19.71 -3.05
CA SER A 304 18.64 19.74 -2.32
C SER A 304 17.41 19.53 -3.22
N ALA A 305 17.57 19.78 -4.53
CA ALA A 305 16.56 19.53 -5.56
C ALA A 305 16.64 18.12 -6.19
N ALA A 306 17.63 17.30 -5.86
CA ALA A 306 17.83 16.01 -6.50
C ALA A 306 16.71 15.03 -6.16
N CYS A 307 16.17 14.37 -7.20
CA CYS A 307 15.17 13.31 -7.09
C CYS A 307 15.76 11.99 -7.59
N GLY A 308 15.34 10.90 -6.97
CA GLY A 308 15.78 9.56 -7.33
C GLY A 308 14.60 8.60 -7.49
N GLN A 309 14.88 7.46 -8.12
CA GLN A 309 13.89 6.41 -8.30
C GLN A 309 14.57 5.04 -8.21
N ILE A 310 13.93 4.09 -7.52
CA ILE A 310 14.26 2.68 -7.58
C ILE A 310 13.15 1.96 -8.35
N THR A 311 13.55 1.09 -9.27
CA THR A 311 12.62 0.20 -9.97
C THR A 311 13.06 -1.24 -9.80
N VAL A 312 12.21 -2.07 -9.20
CA VAL A 312 12.45 -3.50 -9.01
C VAL A 312 11.65 -4.27 -10.05
N TYR A 313 12.34 -4.95 -10.96
CA TYR A 313 11.75 -5.89 -11.91
C TYR A 313 11.89 -7.31 -11.38
N THR A 314 10.77 -8.04 -11.35
CA THR A 314 10.75 -9.50 -11.25
C THR A 314 10.60 -10.05 -12.65
N LEU A 315 11.60 -10.80 -13.12
CA LEU A 315 11.66 -11.34 -14.46
C LEU A 315 10.96 -12.70 -14.54
N LEU A 316 10.54 -13.06 -15.76
CA LEU A 316 10.13 -14.42 -16.08
C LEU A 316 11.37 -15.33 -16.12
N ASP A 317 11.24 -16.55 -15.59
CA ASP A 317 12.31 -17.55 -15.64
C ASP A 317 12.81 -17.76 -17.09
N GLY A 318 14.13 -17.71 -17.28
CA GLY A 318 14.76 -17.90 -18.59
C GLY A 318 14.72 -16.65 -19.51
N ARG A 319 14.27 -15.49 -19.00
CA ARG A 319 14.28 -14.21 -19.73
C ARG A 319 15.34 -13.21 -19.23
N GLU A 320 16.16 -13.61 -18.26
CA GLU A 320 17.15 -12.78 -17.57
C GLU A 320 18.14 -12.17 -18.56
N GLU A 321 18.82 -12.99 -19.37
CA GLU A 321 19.81 -12.51 -20.34
C GLU A 321 19.21 -11.62 -21.44
N ALA A 322 17.94 -11.81 -21.78
CA ALA A 322 17.26 -10.97 -22.76
C ALA A 322 16.98 -9.59 -22.16
N PHE A 323 16.48 -9.55 -20.93
CA PHE A 323 16.24 -8.32 -20.19
C PHE A 323 17.54 -7.55 -19.91
N ASP A 324 18.61 -8.25 -19.54
CA ASP A 324 19.91 -7.64 -19.25
C ASP A 324 20.53 -6.95 -20.46
N ARG A 325 20.30 -7.47 -21.67
CA ARG A 325 20.68 -6.80 -22.92
C ARG A 325 19.91 -5.49 -23.13
N LEU A 326 18.60 -5.50 -22.91
CA LEU A 326 17.77 -4.29 -23.00
C LEU A 326 18.19 -3.25 -21.96
N ALA A 327 18.48 -3.69 -20.73
CA ALA A 327 18.97 -2.82 -19.65
C ALA A 327 20.32 -2.19 -20.00
N ALA A 328 21.26 -2.98 -20.52
CA ALA A 328 22.58 -2.50 -20.94
C ALA A 328 22.48 -1.48 -22.09
N ASP A 329 21.58 -1.69 -23.04
CA ASP A 329 21.34 -0.77 -24.15
C ASP A 329 20.70 0.53 -23.66
N LEU A 330 19.76 0.46 -22.71
CA LEU A 330 19.15 1.62 -22.08
C LEU A 330 20.18 2.49 -21.33
N VAL A 331 21.02 1.87 -20.49
CA VAL A 331 22.08 2.59 -19.75
C VAL A 331 23.08 3.23 -20.72
N ARG A 332 23.42 2.57 -21.82
CA ARG A 332 24.32 3.13 -22.84
C ARG A 332 23.72 4.34 -23.54
N ALA A 333 22.43 4.29 -23.87
CA ALA A 333 21.72 5.40 -24.50
C ALA A 333 21.58 6.61 -23.56
N ALA A 334 21.14 6.37 -22.32
CA ALA A 334 21.01 7.41 -21.30
C ALA A 334 22.36 8.08 -21.01
N ARG A 335 23.45 7.31 -20.89
CA ARG A 335 24.80 7.87 -20.69
C ARG A 335 25.23 8.83 -21.80
N ALA A 336 24.76 8.62 -23.03
CA ALA A 336 25.09 9.48 -24.17
C ALA A 336 24.17 10.71 -24.29
N ALA A 337 22.90 10.57 -23.90
CA ALA A 337 21.86 11.57 -24.14
C ALA A 337 21.48 12.41 -22.91
N GLU A 338 21.81 11.97 -21.70
CA GLU A 338 21.30 12.55 -20.46
C GLU A 338 22.43 12.96 -19.48
N PRO A 339 23.03 14.15 -19.67
CA PRO A 339 24.11 14.63 -18.81
C PRO A 339 23.67 14.98 -17.38
N ASP A 340 22.37 15.18 -17.14
CA ASP A 340 21.81 15.53 -15.83
C ASP A 340 21.33 14.32 -15.02
N THR A 341 21.50 13.11 -15.57
CA THR A 341 21.33 11.84 -14.86
C THR A 341 22.62 11.52 -14.10
N LEU A 342 22.61 11.78 -12.80
CA LEU A 342 23.78 11.69 -11.90
C LEU A 342 24.18 10.23 -11.62
N ILE A 343 23.19 9.36 -11.39
CA ILE A 343 23.38 7.92 -11.25
C ILE A 343 22.33 7.23 -12.09
N PHE A 344 22.77 6.24 -12.88
CA PHE A 344 21.88 5.28 -13.50
C PHE A 344 22.55 3.91 -13.47
N ALA A 345 22.05 3.04 -12.59
CA ALA A 345 22.60 1.72 -12.34
C ALA A 345 21.51 0.65 -12.45
N CYS A 346 21.86 -0.50 -13.01
CA CYS A 346 21.07 -1.72 -12.95
C CYS A 346 21.85 -2.75 -12.14
N HIS A 347 21.19 -3.37 -11.17
CA HIS A 347 21.78 -4.35 -10.25
C HIS A 347 21.12 -5.72 -10.42
N GLU A 348 21.94 -6.76 -10.40
CA GLU A 348 21.51 -8.13 -10.15
C GLU A 348 21.40 -8.36 -8.64
N VAL A 349 20.38 -9.12 -8.22
CA VAL A 349 20.16 -9.41 -6.79
C VAL A 349 20.79 -10.75 -6.42
N VAL A 350 21.76 -10.71 -5.49
CA VAL A 350 22.41 -11.92 -4.97
C VAL A 350 21.37 -12.80 -4.26
N GLY A 351 21.25 -14.05 -4.70
CA GLY A 351 20.27 -15.01 -4.17
C GLY A 351 18.87 -14.92 -4.79
N ALA A 352 18.64 -13.99 -5.73
CA ALA A 352 17.40 -13.85 -6.48
C ALA A 352 17.69 -13.53 -7.97
N PRO A 353 18.10 -14.53 -8.77
CA PRO A 353 18.59 -14.30 -10.14
C PRO A 353 17.53 -13.71 -11.09
N THR A 354 16.25 -13.88 -10.78
CA THR A 354 15.13 -13.30 -11.54
C THR A 354 14.79 -11.87 -11.12
N GLN A 355 15.55 -11.24 -10.22
CA GLN A 355 15.32 -9.84 -9.84
C GLN A 355 16.37 -8.90 -10.42
N ARG A 356 15.91 -7.75 -10.89
CA ARG A 356 16.76 -6.62 -11.30
C ARG A 356 16.31 -5.36 -10.61
N ILE A 357 17.25 -4.63 -10.02
CA ILE A 357 16.99 -3.37 -9.32
C ILE A 357 17.67 -2.25 -10.08
N PHE A 358 16.89 -1.34 -10.64
CA PHE A 358 17.40 -0.10 -11.16
C PHE A 358 17.43 0.96 -10.07
N TYR A 359 18.49 1.76 -10.07
CA TYR A 359 18.61 2.96 -9.25
C TYR A 359 18.98 4.14 -10.15
N TRP A 360 18.17 5.18 -10.06
CA TRP A 360 18.30 6.41 -10.81
C TRP A 360 18.40 7.58 -9.84
N LEU A 361 19.27 8.53 -10.15
CA LEU A 361 19.38 9.80 -9.45
C LEU A 361 19.55 10.91 -10.48
N PHE A 362 18.68 11.90 -10.43
CA PHE A 362 18.69 13.07 -11.29
C PHE A 362 19.09 14.31 -10.50
N ARG A 363 19.61 15.32 -11.20
CA ARG A 363 19.98 16.60 -10.58
C ARG A 363 18.77 17.32 -9.97
N ASP A 364 17.64 17.29 -10.67
CA ASP A 364 16.39 17.93 -10.30
C ASP A 364 15.18 17.28 -11.00
N GLU A 365 13.98 17.74 -10.62
CA GLU A 365 12.71 17.30 -11.18
C GLU A 365 12.61 17.50 -12.70
N ALA A 366 13.26 18.54 -13.25
CA ALA A 366 13.23 18.84 -14.68
C ALA A 366 14.04 17.82 -15.48
N ALA A 367 15.20 17.39 -14.95
CA ALA A 367 15.99 16.31 -15.52
C ALA A 367 15.21 14.98 -15.49
N PHE A 368 14.47 14.71 -14.41
CA PHE A 368 13.60 13.54 -14.34
C PHE A 368 12.45 13.57 -15.37
N ALA A 369 11.76 14.70 -15.51
CA ALA A 369 10.73 14.87 -16.52
C ALA A 369 11.28 14.75 -17.96
N ALA A 370 12.48 15.27 -18.21
CA ALA A 370 13.16 15.13 -19.50
C ALA A 370 13.54 13.67 -19.79
N HIS A 371 13.99 12.92 -18.78
CA HIS A 371 14.28 11.50 -18.87
C HIS A 371 13.04 10.68 -19.27
N ARG A 372 11.88 10.93 -18.63
CA ARG A 372 10.61 10.22 -18.92
C ARG A 372 10.15 10.33 -20.37
N ARG A 373 10.57 11.40 -21.08
CA ARG A 373 10.22 11.65 -22.48
C ARG A 373 11.19 11.04 -23.49
N GLN A 374 12.27 10.40 -23.04
CA GLN A 374 13.30 9.89 -23.94
C GLN A 374 12.84 8.66 -24.73
N GLN A 375 13.20 8.63 -26.02
CA GLN A 375 12.82 7.53 -26.91
C GLN A 375 13.42 6.18 -26.48
N HIS A 376 14.66 6.17 -25.97
CA HIS A 376 15.30 4.95 -25.49
C HIS A 376 14.60 4.36 -24.26
N LEU A 377 14.05 5.21 -23.38
CA LEU A 377 13.25 4.75 -22.25
C LEU A 377 11.92 4.14 -22.73
N GLN A 378 11.20 4.83 -23.64
CA GLN A 378 9.95 4.32 -24.20
C GLN A 378 10.13 2.98 -24.91
N ARG A 379 11.23 2.83 -25.65
CA ARG A 379 11.60 1.57 -26.30
C ARG A 379 11.86 0.46 -25.29
N PHE A 380 12.64 0.75 -24.24
CA PHE A 380 12.89 -0.21 -23.18
C PHE A 380 11.59 -0.67 -22.51
N MET A 381 10.70 0.26 -22.15
CA MET A 381 9.40 -0.08 -21.55
C MET A 381 8.52 -0.94 -22.46
N ALA A 382 8.57 -0.71 -23.77
CA ALA A 382 7.82 -1.52 -24.73
C ALA A 382 8.36 -2.95 -24.85
N GLU A 383 9.69 -3.10 -24.97
CA GLU A 383 10.34 -4.39 -25.19
C GLU A 383 10.42 -5.24 -23.90
N SER A 384 10.66 -4.61 -22.75
CA SER A 384 10.84 -5.27 -21.46
C SER A 384 9.59 -5.98 -20.95
N ARG A 385 8.38 -5.53 -21.35
CA ARG A 385 7.09 -6.13 -20.98
C ARG A 385 6.99 -7.63 -21.21
N THR A 386 7.66 -8.15 -22.24
CA THR A 386 7.62 -9.59 -22.56
C THR A 386 8.58 -10.44 -21.70
N HIS A 387 9.32 -9.81 -20.79
CA HIS A 387 10.34 -10.42 -19.96
C HIS A 387 10.07 -10.29 -18.45
N VAL A 388 9.05 -9.50 -18.07
CA VAL A 388 8.77 -9.11 -16.68
C VAL A 388 7.47 -9.73 -16.17
N LEU A 389 7.51 -10.29 -14.97
CA LEU A 389 6.35 -10.78 -14.20
C LEU A 389 5.69 -9.68 -13.36
N ALA A 390 6.51 -8.80 -12.77
CA ALA A 390 6.09 -7.68 -11.94
C ALA A 390 7.13 -6.55 -11.93
N THR A 391 6.66 -5.31 -11.82
CA THR A 391 7.48 -4.11 -11.61
C THR A 391 7.03 -3.41 -10.33
N ASN A 392 7.97 -2.89 -9.55
CA ASN A 392 7.66 -2.00 -8.42
C ASN A 392 8.53 -0.75 -8.53
N VAL A 393 7.94 0.44 -8.45
CA VAL A 393 8.64 1.71 -8.50
C VAL A 393 8.56 2.40 -7.15
N ILE A 394 9.66 3.02 -6.73
CA ILE A 394 9.79 3.74 -5.47
C ILE A 394 10.50 5.06 -5.75
N GLU A 395 9.85 6.18 -5.48
CA GLU A 395 10.46 7.50 -5.60
C GLU A 395 11.24 7.87 -4.34
N LEU A 396 12.35 8.59 -4.52
CA LEU A 396 13.30 8.90 -3.48
C LEU A 396 13.63 10.38 -3.48
N ARG A 397 13.74 10.95 -2.27
CA ARG A 397 14.41 12.24 -2.06
C ARG A 397 15.84 11.99 -1.61
N LEU A 398 16.79 12.72 -2.20
CA LEU A 398 18.19 12.57 -1.84
C LEU A 398 18.44 13.21 -0.45
N GLY A 399 18.87 12.39 0.50
CA GLY A 399 19.39 12.84 1.79
C GLY A 399 20.90 13.15 1.72
N ALA A 400 21.61 12.89 2.83
CA ALA A 400 23.07 12.94 2.82
C ALA A 400 23.65 11.86 1.88
N ALA A 401 24.46 12.28 0.90
CA ALA A 401 25.00 11.39 -0.13
C ALA A 401 26.46 11.70 -0.47
N LYS A 402 27.18 10.68 -0.92
CA LYS A 402 28.52 10.82 -1.53
C LYS A 402 28.41 10.43 -3.00
N LEU A 403 28.51 11.41 -3.89
CA LEU A 403 28.42 11.19 -5.33
C LEU A 403 29.81 11.29 -5.98
N PRO A 404 30.13 10.41 -6.95
CA PRO A 404 31.36 10.53 -7.72
C PRO A 404 31.32 11.83 -8.56
N GLY A 405 32.38 12.63 -8.48
CA GLY A 405 32.55 13.83 -9.33
C GLY A 405 32.02 15.15 -8.75
N ILE A 406 31.37 15.14 -7.59
CA ILE A 406 31.03 16.37 -6.84
C ILE A 406 32.06 16.53 -5.73
N PRO A 407 32.91 17.58 -5.73
CA PRO A 407 33.84 17.81 -4.63
C PRO A 407 33.06 17.89 -3.33
N GLY A 408 33.35 16.99 -2.39
CA GLY A 408 32.89 17.15 -1.01
C GLY A 408 33.46 18.45 -0.43
N PRO A 409 32.88 18.97 0.66
CA PRO A 409 33.44 20.14 1.34
C PRO A 409 34.93 19.89 1.62
N PRO A 410 35.83 20.86 1.34
CA PRO A 410 37.24 20.66 1.56
C PRO A 410 37.47 20.28 3.02
N ALA A 411 38.19 19.18 3.24
CA ALA A 411 38.67 18.83 4.58
C ALA A 411 39.42 20.04 5.15
N PRO A 412 39.23 20.40 6.43
CA PRO A 412 39.91 21.53 7.02
C PRO A 412 41.42 21.34 6.83
N ALA A 413 42.04 22.27 6.11
CA ALA A 413 43.47 22.28 5.92
C ALA A 413 44.13 22.35 7.30
N THR A 414 44.84 21.30 7.69
CA THR A 414 45.80 21.37 8.78
C THR A 414 46.81 22.45 8.41
N SER A 415 46.72 23.59 9.09
CA SER A 415 47.67 24.68 8.98
C SER A 415 49.01 24.24 9.59
N THR A 416 49.84 23.56 8.82
CA THR A 416 51.29 23.50 9.12
C THR A 416 51.94 24.77 8.56
N GLY A 417 51.52 25.91 9.12
CA GLY A 417 52.18 27.20 8.95
C GLY A 417 53.22 27.41 10.05
N GLY A 418 54.24 26.55 10.09
CA GLY A 418 55.47 26.84 10.82
C GLY A 418 56.32 27.76 9.96
N THR A 419 56.36 29.04 10.27
CA THR A 419 57.24 30.02 9.61
C THR A 419 58.71 29.58 9.76
N PRO A 420 59.52 29.57 8.68
CA PRO A 420 60.95 29.33 8.79
C PRO A 420 61.61 30.55 9.46
N LEU A 421 62.25 30.35 10.61
CA LEU A 421 63.12 31.37 11.20
C LEU A 421 64.41 31.43 10.36
N ALA A 422 64.67 32.59 9.74
CA ALA A 422 65.89 32.84 8.97
C ALA A 422 67.14 32.80 9.87
N PRO A 423 68.31 32.39 9.34
CA PRO A 423 69.56 32.35 10.10
C PRO A 423 70.17 33.75 10.23
N PRO A 424 70.83 34.09 11.35
CA PRO A 424 71.60 35.32 11.46
C PRO A 424 72.91 35.21 10.65
N ALA A 425 73.20 36.25 9.88
CA ALA A 425 74.42 36.37 9.10
C ALA A 425 75.62 36.80 9.96
N GLY A 426 76.72 36.05 9.85
CA GLY A 426 78.09 36.58 9.72
C GLY A 426 78.82 37.07 10.98
N GLY A 427 79.79 36.28 11.43
CA GLY A 427 80.92 36.73 12.25
C GLY A 427 82.09 35.74 12.18
N ARG A 428 83.06 36.01 11.29
CA ARG A 428 84.45 35.50 11.34
C ARG A 428 85.31 36.47 12.17
N PRO A 429 86.43 36.06 12.79
CA PRO A 429 87.63 35.56 12.08
C PRO A 429 87.78 34.04 12.05
#